data_AF-A0A2M7DI53-F1
#
_entry.id   AF-A0A2M7DI53-F1
#
_cell.length_a   1.000
_cell.length_b   1.000
_cell.length_c   1.000
_cell.angle_alpha   90.00
_cell.angle_beta   90.00
_cell.angle_gamma   90.00
#
_symmetry.space_group_name_H-M   'P 1'
#
loop_
_entity.id
_entity.type
_entity.pdbx_description
1 polymer ?
#
loop_
_entity_poly.entity_id
_entity_poly.type
_entity_poly.pdbx_seq_one_letter_code
_entity_poly.pdbx_strand_id
1 'polypeptide(L)'
;MNKTKLTFAIAFLGMLITAPFLLAGDHFDAPAVSGTSSDLSSFYAFEGANTNNLVLVANLQGLLPSGVPTQIAQFDEDVLVEFNIDTTGDLIEDLVIQATKRGDTMYFFGPVVPISTGLQSEIATFATQSKVAISSGTTDAEAIVATNNGMQFFAGARDDAFFFDLNRFNAIVSGEVTGFNEVGEDTFAGTNTLSIVVELPKSMLGTGAIGINPNAPTTPIYSIWVETKRKQ
;
A
#
# COMPACT_ATOMS: atom_id res chain seq x y z
N MET A 1 -11.33 47.54 -4.77
CA MET A 1 -11.81 46.14 -4.88
C MET A 1 -12.39 45.72 -3.53
N ASN A 2 -13.58 45.13 -3.48
CA ASN A 2 -14.14 44.59 -2.22
C ASN A 2 -13.15 43.55 -1.66
N LYS A 3 -12.84 43.61 -0.36
CA LYS A 3 -11.98 42.64 0.33
C LYS A 3 -12.34 41.20 -0.01
N THR A 4 -13.63 40.86 -0.09
CA THR A 4 -14.11 39.53 -0.48
C THR A 4 -13.66 39.11 -1.89
N LYS A 5 -13.67 40.03 -2.86
CA LYS A 5 -13.20 39.75 -4.24
C LYS A 5 -11.68 39.56 -4.29
N LEU A 6 -10.95 40.28 -3.44
CA LEU A 6 -9.49 40.10 -3.29
C LEU A 6 -9.17 38.73 -2.68
N THR A 7 -9.90 38.29 -1.66
CA THR A 7 -9.71 36.97 -1.05
C THR A 7 -9.98 35.83 -2.03
N PHE A 8 -11.07 35.92 -2.82
CA PHE A 8 -11.39 34.94 -3.86
C PHE A 8 -10.31 34.89 -4.95
N ALA A 9 -9.80 36.04 -5.39
CA ALA A 9 -8.74 36.08 -6.40
C ALA A 9 -7.43 35.45 -5.88
N ILE A 10 -7.07 35.66 -4.61
CA ILE A 10 -5.88 35.06 -4.00
C ILE A 10 -6.07 33.55 -3.83
N ALA A 11 -7.23 33.08 -3.37
CA ALA A 11 -7.50 31.65 -3.23
C ALA A 11 -7.49 30.93 -4.58
N PHE A 12 -8.09 31.53 -5.61
CA PHE A 12 -8.11 30.98 -6.96
C PHE A 12 -6.72 30.95 -7.59
N LEU A 13 -5.91 32.00 -7.41
CA LEU A 13 -4.52 32.02 -7.87
C LEU A 13 -3.66 31.01 -7.11
N GLY A 14 -3.88 30.86 -5.79
CA GLY A 14 -3.24 29.81 -4.99
C GLY A 14 -3.55 28.42 -5.54
N MET A 15 -4.82 28.14 -5.85
CA MET A 15 -5.26 26.86 -6.42
C MET A 15 -4.63 26.60 -7.80
N LEU A 16 -4.55 27.61 -8.67
CA LEU A 16 -3.89 27.51 -9.98
C LEU A 16 -2.39 27.23 -9.87
N ILE A 17 -1.73 27.79 -8.85
CA ILE A 17 -0.30 27.56 -8.61
C ILE A 17 -0.06 26.17 -8.01
N THR A 18 -0.94 25.68 -7.13
CA THR A 18 -0.76 24.39 -6.46
C THR A 18 -1.22 23.19 -7.29
N ALA A 19 -2.26 23.34 -8.12
CA ALA A 19 -2.86 22.25 -8.87
C ALA A 19 -1.86 21.42 -9.74
N PRO A 20 -0.86 22.02 -10.43
CA PRO A 20 0.13 21.24 -11.18
C PRO A 20 1.04 20.38 -10.31
N PHE A 21 1.13 20.66 -9.01
CA PHE A 21 1.94 19.92 -8.04
C PHE A 21 1.11 18.91 -7.24
N LEU A 22 -0.21 18.86 -7.45
CA LEU A 22 -1.11 17.87 -6.88
C LEU A 22 -1.26 16.71 -7.87
N LEU A 23 -0.16 15.99 -8.11
CA LEU A 23 -0.19 14.72 -8.84
C LEU A 23 -0.60 13.63 -7.86
N ALA A 24 -1.78 13.06 -8.07
CA ALA A 24 -2.21 11.85 -7.37
C ALA A 24 -1.81 10.63 -8.22
N GLY A 25 -1.37 9.57 -7.55
CA GLY A 25 -1.25 8.26 -8.20
C GLY A 25 -2.61 7.69 -8.50
N ASP A 26 -2.67 6.86 -9.52
CA ASP A 26 -3.81 5.97 -9.72
C ASP A 26 -3.39 4.52 -9.38
N HIS A 27 -4.28 3.56 -9.64
CA HIS A 27 -4.03 2.15 -9.33
C HIS A 27 -2.86 1.54 -10.16
N PHE A 28 -2.47 2.20 -11.25
CA PHE A 28 -1.38 1.83 -12.12
C PHE A 28 -0.02 2.16 -11.51
N ASP A 29 0.17 3.41 -11.07
CA ASP A 29 1.48 3.92 -10.68
C ASP A 29 1.48 5.08 -9.65
N ALA A 30 2.58 5.13 -8.90
CA ALA A 30 2.95 6.27 -8.09
C ALA A 30 3.62 7.35 -8.98
N PRO A 31 3.12 8.61 -9.01
CA PRO A 31 3.50 9.59 -10.03
C PRO A 31 4.99 9.92 -10.11
N ALA A 32 5.71 9.75 -9.00
CA ALA A 32 7.14 10.06 -8.90
C ALA A 32 8.06 8.91 -9.32
N VAL A 33 7.56 7.66 -9.33
CA VAL A 33 8.38 6.44 -9.48
C VAL A 33 7.72 5.40 -10.40
N SER A 34 6.76 5.83 -11.23
CA SER A 34 6.05 5.00 -12.21
C SER A 34 6.98 4.07 -13.00
N GLY A 35 6.63 2.79 -13.05
CA GLY A 35 7.34 1.76 -13.80
C GLY A 35 8.70 1.36 -13.21
N THR A 36 9.04 1.82 -12.00
CA THR A 36 10.27 1.42 -11.31
C THR A 36 10.01 0.28 -10.30
N SER A 37 11.09 -0.28 -9.76
CA SER A 37 11.02 -1.32 -8.72
C SER A 37 10.46 -0.84 -7.37
N SER A 38 10.35 0.48 -7.18
CA SER A 38 9.76 1.12 -5.99
C SER A 38 8.33 1.63 -6.23
N ASP A 39 7.73 1.27 -7.36
CA ASP A 39 6.41 1.74 -7.73
C ASP A 39 5.33 1.03 -6.92
N LEU A 40 4.69 1.74 -5.99
CA LEU A 40 3.56 1.25 -5.19
C LEU A 40 2.25 1.42 -5.97
N SER A 41 1.59 0.31 -6.29
CA SER A 41 0.31 0.32 -7.02
C SER A 41 -0.90 0.30 -6.09
N SER A 42 -0.81 -0.38 -4.94
CA SER A 42 -1.94 -0.53 -4.02
C SER A 42 -1.55 -0.86 -2.59
N PHE A 43 -2.41 -0.47 -1.66
CA PHE A 43 -2.33 -0.81 -0.25
C PHE A 43 -3.68 -1.37 0.23
N TYR A 44 -3.63 -2.48 0.96
CA TYR A 44 -4.82 -3.09 1.57
C TYR A 44 -4.59 -3.29 3.07
N ALA A 45 -5.65 -3.04 3.84
CA ALA A 45 -5.70 -3.33 5.28
C ALA A 45 -7.06 -3.93 5.62
N PHE A 46 -7.09 -5.15 6.16
CA PHE A 46 -8.34 -5.86 6.47
C PHE A 46 -8.15 -6.86 7.61
N GLU A 47 -9.25 -7.34 8.20
CA GLU A 47 -9.20 -8.36 9.24
C GLU A 47 -8.79 -9.71 8.65
N GLY A 48 -7.88 -10.41 9.32
CA GLY A 48 -7.53 -11.77 8.94
C GLY A 48 -8.68 -12.76 9.18
N ALA A 49 -8.52 -13.99 8.69
CA ALA A 49 -9.45 -15.08 9.01
C ALA A 49 -9.57 -15.29 10.53
N ASN A 50 -8.49 -15.09 11.26
CA ASN A 50 -8.55 -14.77 12.68
C ASN A 50 -8.83 -13.27 12.85
N THR A 51 -10.03 -12.92 13.30
CA THR A 51 -10.47 -11.52 13.44
C THR A 51 -9.70 -10.72 14.50
N ASN A 52 -8.89 -11.38 15.34
CA ASN A 52 -7.95 -10.69 16.22
C ASN A 52 -6.68 -10.21 15.49
N ASN A 53 -6.49 -10.62 14.24
CA ASN A 53 -5.36 -10.23 13.42
C ASN A 53 -5.76 -9.15 12.41
N LEU A 54 -4.79 -8.32 12.06
CA LEU A 54 -4.83 -7.39 10.95
C LEU A 54 -3.94 -7.95 9.83
N VAL A 55 -4.37 -7.82 8.59
CA VAL A 55 -3.57 -8.11 7.39
C VAL A 55 -3.27 -6.81 6.68
N LEU A 56 -2.00 -6.58 6.39
CA LEU A 56 -1.48 -5.47 5.61
C LEU A 56 -0.85 -6.00 4.33
N VAL A 57 -1.19 -5.39 3.20
CA VAL A 57 -0.64 -5.75 1.89
C VAL A 57 -0.14 -4.50 1.19
N ALA A 58 1.12 -4.51 0.79
CA ALA A 58 1.69 -3.53 -0.13
C ALA A 58 1.95 -4.20 -1.47
N ASN A 59 1.34 -3.67 -2.53
CA ASN A 59 1.57 -4.11 -3.90
C ASN A 59 2.53 -3.15 -4.59
N LEU A 60 3.52 -3.74 -5.24
CA LEU A 60 4.53 -3.04 -6.02
C LEU A 60 4.52 -3.57 -7.46
N GLN A 61 4.88 -2.72 -8.42
CA GLN A 61 4.92 -3.09 -9.84
C GLN A 61 3.58 -3.71 -10.25
N GLY A 62 2.52 -2.92 -10.27
CA GLY A 62 1.15 -3.37 -10.59
C GLY A 62 0.94 -3.72 -12.07
N LEU A 63 -0.19 -4.36 -12.36
CA LEU A 63 -0.63 -4.74 -13.71
C LEU A 63 0.39 -5.51 -14.55
N LEU A 64 1.24 -6.35 -13.94
CA LEU A 64 2.20 -7.21 -14.63
C LEU A 64 1.47 -8.28 -15.44
N PRO A 65 1.58 -8.29 -16.79
CA PRO A 65 0.97 -9.36 -17.57
C PRO A 65 1.54 -10.72 -17.18
N SER A 66 0.66 -11.71 -17.10
CA SER A 66 1.06 -13.11 -16.89
C SER A 66 2.15 -13.56 -17.88
N GLY A 67 3.07 -14.39 -17.41
CA GLY A 67 4.20 -14.89 -18.21
C GLY A 67 5.50 -14.16 -17.90
N VAL A 68 6.27 -13.81 -18.94
CA VAL A 68 7.63 -13.26 -18.78
C VAL A 68 7.69 -12.02 -17.90
N PRO A 69 6.80 -11.01 -18.01
CA PRO A 69 6.85 -9.82 -17.16
C PRO A 69 6.80 -10.16 -15.66
N THR A 70 5.85 -11.00 -15.24
CA THR A 70 5.76 -11.49 -13.86
C THR A 70 7.00 -12.26 -13.42
N GLN A 71 7.57 -13.11 -14.30
CA GLN A 71 8.73 -13.96 -13.97
C GLN A 71 10.04 -13.18 -13.79
N ILE A 72 10.17 -12.02 -14.43
CA ILE A 72 11.36 -11.17 -14.32
C ILE A 72 11.17 -10.00 -13.34
N ALA A 73 9.95 -9.76 -12.86
CA ALA A 73 9.68 -8.76 -11.84
C ALA A 73 10.38 -9.13 -10.53
N GLN A 74 11.08 -8.16 -9.94
CA GLN A 74 11.86 -8.38 -8.72
C GLN A 74 11.73 -7.19 -7.78
N PHE A 75 11.72 -7.50 -6.47
CA PHE A 75 11.98 -6.46 -5.47
C PHE A 75 13.44 -6.00 -5.60
N ASP A 76 13.68 -4.71 -5.33
CA ASP A 76 14.99 -4.09 -5.36
C ASP A 76 15.63 -4.10 -3.96
N GLU A 77 16.92 -4.40 -3.87
CA GLU A 77 17.62 -4.49 -2.58
C GLU A 77 17.88 -3.12 -1.96
N ASP A 78 17.89 -2.06 -2.79
CA ASP A 78 18.03 -0.68 -2.35
C ASP A 78 16.68 -0.02 -2.03
N VAL A 79 15.58 -0.77 -2.06
CA VAL A 79 14.24 -0.31 -1.68
C VAL A 79 13.85 -0.88 -0.31
N LEU A 80 13.41 0.03 0.56
CA LEU A 80 12.72 -0.25 1.81
C LEU A 80 11.22 0.00 1.59
N VAL A 81 10.39 -0.99 1.87
CA VAL A 81 8.93 -0.81 1.97
C VAL A 81 8.58 -0.67 3.44
N GLU A 82 7.83 0.36 3.81
CA GLU A 82 7.52 0.67 5.19
C GLU A 82 6.02 0.89 5.37
N PHE A 83 5.41 0.06 6.21
CA PHE A 83 4.07 0.30 6.73
C PHE A 83 4.18 1.19 7.95
N ASN A 84 3.65 2.40 7.85
CA ASN A 84 3.62 3.42 8.87
C ASN A 84 2.27 3.36 9.60
N ILE A 85 2.30 3.30 10.92
CA ILE A 85 1.12 3.11 11.76
C ILE A 85 1.06 4.22 12.81
N ASP A 86 0.05 5.08 12.70
CA ASP A 86 -0.30 6.10 13.68
C ASP A 86 -1.43 5.57 14.58
N THR A 87 -1.15 5.57 15.87
CA THR A 87 -2.01 5.10 16.96
C THR A 87 -2.54 6.25 17.82
N THR A 88 -2.02 7.47 17.65
CA THR A 88 -2.37 8.65 18.45
C THR A 88 -3.25 9.65 17.71
N GLY A 89 -3.28 9.58 16.38
CA GLY A 89 -4.10 10.41 15.51
C GLY A 89 -3.48 11.75 15.13
N ASP A 90 -2.17 11.92 15.32
CA ASP A 90 -1.44 13.14 14.98
C ASP A 90 -0.84 13.14 13.56
N LEU A 91 -1.08 12.06 12.80
CA LEU A 91 -0.56 11.82 11.45
C LEU A 91 0.98 11.70 11.40
N ILE A 92 1.57 11.24 12.50
CA ILE A 92 2.98 10.85 12.60
C ILE A 92 3.02 9.38 13.00
N GLU A 93 3.90 8.60 12.37
CA GLU A 93 3.99 7.18 12.64
C GLU A 93 4.53 6.91 14.06
N ASP A 94 3.76 6.14 14.83
CA ASP A 94 4.15 5.66 16.15
C ASP A 94 4.87 4.31 16.06
N LEU A 95 4.47 3.50 15.08
CA LEU A 95 5.03 2.18 14.81
C LEU A 95 5.30 2.02 13.32
N VAL A 96 6.36 1.28 13.00
CA VAL A 96 6.68 0.86 11.62
C VAL A 96 6.84 -0.65 11.53
N ILE A 97 6.42 -1.19 10.37
CA ILE A 97 6.82 -2.53 9.91
C ILE A 97 7.55 -2.34 8.59
N GLN A 98 8.81 -2.73 8.57
CA GLN A 98 9.72 -2.51 7.45
C GLN A 98 9.99 -3.82 6.72
N ALA A 99 10.06 -3.79 5.39
CA ALA A 99 10.40 -4.92 4.54
C ALA A 99 11.50 -4.54 3.52
N THR A 100 12.53 -5.38 3.40
CA THR A 100 13.61 -5.18 2.40
C THR A 100 14.19 -6.51 1.92
N LYS A 101 14.56 -6.59 0.64
CA LYS A 101 15.11 -7.79 0.02
C LYS A 101 16.61 -7.93 0.28
N ARG A 102 17.09 -9.15 0.55
CA ARG A 102 18.50 -9.54 0.40
C ARG A 102 18.59 -10.91 -0.25
N GLY A 103 19.19 -11.00 -1.44
CA GLY A 103 19.18 -12.21 -2.25
C GLY A 103 17.74 -12.65 -2.54
N ASP A 104 17.44 -13.93 -2.38
CA ASP A 104 16.11 -14.51 -2.64
C ASP A 104 15.18 -14.47 -1.41
N THR A 105 15.46 -13.58 -0.44
CA THR A 105 14.75 -13.50 0.83
C THR A 105 14.27 -12.09 1.10
N MET A 106 13.01 -11.95 1.52
CA MET A 106 12.46 -10.73 2.08
C MET A 106 12.65 -10.76 3.60
N TYR A 107 13.24 -9.70 4.13
CA TYR A 107 13.43 -9.48 5.56
C TYR A 107 12.42 -8.48 6.06
N PHE A 108 11.87 -8.74 7.25
CA PHE A 108 10.89 -7.89 7.92
C PHE A 108 11.41 -7.47 9.29
N PHE A 109 11.12 -6.23 9.69
CA PHE A 109 11.45 -5.66 10.99
C PHE A 109 10.22 -4.98 11.59
N GLY A 110 9.92 -5.26 12.86
CA GLY A 110 8.79 -4.65 13.58
C GLY A 110 7.58 -5.58 13.79
N PRO A 111 6.43 -5.04 14.27
CA PRO A 111 6.19 -3.61 14.55
C PRO A 111 7.10 -3.06 15.66
N VAL A 112 7.57 -1.83 15.48
CA VAL A 112 8.49 -1.16 16.43
C VAL A 112 8.36 0.36 16.31
N VAL A 113 8.72 1.10 17.37
CA VAL A 113 8.88 2.56 17.29
C VAL A 113 10.05 2.87 16.33
N PRO A 114 9.86 3.70 15.30
CA PRO A 114 10.90 4.00 14.31
C PRO A 114 12.06 4.82 14.89
N ILE A 115 13.23 4.73 14.25
CA ILE A 115 14.42 5.55 14.60
C ILE A 115 14.18 7.03 14.26
N SER A 116 13.52 7.27 13.13
CA SER A 116 13.12 8.60 12.66
C SER A 116 11.74 8.51 12.01
N THR A 117 10.97 9.58 12.11
CA THR A 117 9.69 9.70 11.43
C THR A 117 9.77 10.58 10.18
N GLY A 118 8.77 10.46 9.30
CA GLY A 118 8.62 11.23 8.08
C GLY A 118 9.38 10.64 6.89
N LEU A 119 9.83 11.53 6.00
CA LEU A 119 10.30 11.15 4.66
C LEU A 119 11.61 10.33 4.63
N GLN A 120 12.33 10.27 5.75
CA GLN A 120 13.57 9.51 5.87
C GLN A 120 13.36 8.38 6.87
N SER A 121 13.92 7.21 6.58
CA SER A 121 13.87 6.05 7.47
C SER A 121 15.22 5.34 7.49
N GLU A 122 15.48 4.70 8.61
CA GLU A 122 16.59 3.79 8.81
C GLU A 122 16.02 2.41 9.17
N ILE A 123 16.63 1.35 8.63
CA ILE A 123 16.20 -0.01 8.93
C ILE A 123 16.37 -0.24 10.44
N ALA A 124 15.27 -0.57 11.13
CA ALA A 124 15.21 -0.84 12.55
C ALA A 124 15.80 -2.22 12.89
N THR A 125 17.12 -2.39 12.67
CA THR A 125 17.84 -3.66 12.88
C THR A 125 17.85 -4.15 14.33
N PHE A 126 17.47 -3.29 15.28
CA PHE A 126 17.27 -3.66 16.69
C PHE A 126 15.90 -4.33 16.96
N ALA A 127 14.96 -4.22 16.02
CA ALA A 127 13.63 -4.81 16.16
C ALA A 127 13.67 -6.33 15.95
N THR A 128 12.55 -6.98 16.28
CA THR A 128 12.37 -8.40 15.92
C THR A 128 12.50 -8.55 14.41
N GLN A 129 13.42 -9.41 13.98
CA GLN A 129 13.64 -9.73 12.58
C GLN A 129 12.86 -11.00 12.20
N SER A 130 12.12 -10.92 11.09
CA SER A 130 11.47 -12.06 10.43
C SER A 130 11.95 -12.15 8.99
N LYS A 131 11.78 -13.31 8.36
CA LYS A 131 12.17 -13.49 6.96
C LYS A 131 11.33 -14.56 6.27
N VAL A 132 11.15 -14.42 4.97
CA VAL A 132 10.49 -15.39 4.09
C VAL A 132 11.22 -15.45 2.76
N ALA A 133 11.32 -16.64 2.17
CA ALA A 133 11.83 -16.74 0.80
C ALA A 133 10.83 -16.09 -0.16
N ILE A 134 11.33 -15.37 -1.16
CA ILE A 134 10.48 -14.69 -2.14
C ILE A 134 9.89 -15.74 -3.09
N SER A 135 8.57 -15.77 -3.19
CA SER A 135 7.87 -16.66 -4.12
C SER A 135 8.02 -16.16 -5.56
N SER A 136 8.48 -17.02 -6.46
CA SER A 136 8.77 -16.67 -7.86
C SER A 136 7.53 -16.40 -8.72
N GLY A 137 6.36 -16.92 -8.33
CA GLY A 137 5.12 -16.83 -9.13
C GLY A 137 5.18 -17.54 -10.49
N THR A 138 6.23 -18.32 -10.74
CA THR A 138 6.47 -19.02 -12.02
C THR A 138 5.61 -20.27 -12.21
N THR A 139 5.07 -20.82 -11.12
CA THR A 139 4.23 -22.02 -11.10
C THR A 139 3.11 -21.80 -10.08
N ASP A 140 2.02 -22.56 -10.18
CA ASP A 140 0.96 -22.67 -9.16
C ASP A 140 1.44 -23.35 -7.86
N ALA A 141 2.73 -23.25 -7.56
CA ALA A 141 3.29 -23.75 -6.33
C ALA A 141 2.72 -22.93 -5.17
N GLU A 142 2.44 -23.62 -4.06
CA GLU A 142 1.94 -23.04 -2.83
C GLU A 142 2.76 -21.81 -2.42
N ALA A 143 2.05 -20.83 -1.87
CA ALA A 143 2.64 -19.63 -1.30
C ALA A 143 3.73 -19.99 -0.28
N ILE A 144 4.94 -19.42 -0.41
CA ILE A 144 5.92 -19.53 0.66
C ILE A 144 5.54 -18.52 1.73
N VAL A 145 5.02 -19.03 2.86
CA VAL A 145 4.64 -18.24 4.02
C VAL A 145 5.55 -18.61 5.19
N ALA A 146 5.99 -17.61 5.94
CA ALA A 146 6.73 -17.81 7.19
C ALA A 146 5.93 -17.27 8.37
N THR A 147 6.04 -17.94 9.51
CA THR A 147 5.46 -17.49 10.78
C THR A 147 6.57 -17.19 11.77
N ASN A 148 6.48 -16.07 12.48
CA ASN A 148 7.37 -15.74 13.58
C ASN A 148 6.64 -14.86 14.59
N ASN A 149 6.79 -15.16 15.88
CA ASN A 149 6.15 -14.41 16.98
C ASN A 149 4.64 -14.15 16.81
N GLY A 150 3.91 -15.09 16.20
CA GLY A 150 2.48 -14.97 15.96
C GLY A 150 2.09 -14.09 14.75
N MET A 151 3.08 -13.56 14.01
CA MET A 151 2.89 -12.89 12.73
C MET A 151 3.12 -13.86 11.57
N GLN A 152 2.48 -13.60 10.43
CA GLN A 152 2.69 -14.30 9.17
C GLN A 152 3.21 -13.35 8.10
N PHE A 153 4.08 -13.86 7.24
CA PHE A 153 4.79 -13.07 6.23
C PHE A 153 4.76 -13.75 4.88
N PHE A 154 4.53 -12.98 3.83
CA PHE A 154 4.67 -13.41 2.45
C PHE A 154 5.30 -12.30 1.61
N ALA A 155 6.11 -12.70 0.62
CA ALA A 155 6.62 -11.80 -0.41
C ALA A 155 6.72 -12.54 -1.76
N GLY A 156 6.26 -11.93 -2.83
CA GLY A 156 6.37 -12.49 -4.18
C GLY A 156 5.23 -12.10 -5.10
N ALA A 157 5.24 -12.63 -6.32
CA ALA A 157 4.22 -12.33 -7.31
C ALA A 157 2.85 -12.93 -6.92
N ARG A 158 1.77 -12.18 -7.12
CA ARG A 158 0.37 -12.59 -6.91
C ARG A 158 -0.51 -12.05 -8.03
N ASP A 159 -1.61 -12.74 -8.28
CA ASP A 159 -2.69 -12.22 -9.12
C ASP A 159 -3.16 -10.88 -8.54
N ASP A 160 -3.46 -9.90 -9.40
CA ASP A 160 -3.92 -8.61 -8.92
C ASP A 160 -5.31 -8.75 -8.28
N ALA A 161 -5.46 -8.26 -7.05
CA ALA A 161 -6.71 -8.37 -6.31
C ALA A 161 -7.75 -7.33 -6.78
N PHE A 162 -7.34 -6.36 -7.62
CA PHE A 162 -8.24 -5.37 -8.18
C PHE A 162 -8.99 -5.93 -9.40
N PHE A 163 -10.30 -6.03 -9.28
CA PHE A 163 -11.19 -6.45 -10.36
C PHE A 163 -12.22 -5.34 -10.62
N PHE A 164 -12.34 -4.90 -11.87
CA PHE A 164 -13.28 -3.85 -12.23
C PHE A 164 -13.61 -3.87 -13.72
N ASP A 165 -14.89 -3.65 -14.03
CA ASP A 165 -15.37 -3.50 -15.41
C ASP A 165 -15.16 -2.06 -15.89
N LEU A 166 -13.90 -1.74 -16.19
CA LEU A 166 -13.47 -0.41 -16.60
C LEU A 166 -14.12 0.02 -17.92
N ASN A 167 -14.27 -0.92 -18.86
CA ASN A 167 -14.93 -0.65 -20.13
C ASN A 167 -16.40 -0.26 -19.92
N ARG A 168 -17.13 -0.99 -19.07
CA ARG A 168 -18.52 -0.66 -18.74
C ARG A 168 -18.62 0.65 -17.97
N PHE A 169 -17.72 0.91 -17.03
CA PHE A 169 -17.67 2.19 -16.34
C PHE A 169 -17.53 3.36 -17.33
N ASN A 170 -16.59 3.26 -18.27
CA ASN A 170 -16.39 4.28 -19.30
C ASN A 170 -17.63 4.47 -20.18
N ALA A 171 -18.33 3.39 -20.53
CA ALA A 171 -19.59 3.45 -21.27
C ALA A 171 -20.73 4.11 -20.47
N ILE A 172 -20.76 3.94 -19.14
CA ILE A 172 -21.73 4.63 -18.26
C ILE A 172 -21.41 6.12 -18.22
N VAL A 173 -20.14 6.48 -18.00
CA VAL A 173 -19.69 7.87 -17.93
C VAL A 173 -19.91 8.60 -19.26
N SER A 174 -19.76 7.91 -20.39
CA SER A 174 -20.03 8.47 -21.72
C SER A 174 -21.52 8.54 -22.07
N GLY A 175 -22.40 7.92 -21.26
CA GLY A 175 -23.84 7.89 -21.48
C GLY A 175 -24.30 6.87 -22.54
N GLU A 176 -23.42 5.97 -22.99
CA GLU A 176 -23.78 4.88 -23.91
C GLU A 176 -24.70 3.86 -23.24
N VAL A 177 -24.53 3.65 -21.94
CA VAL A 177 -25.30 2.70 -21.12
C VAL A 177 -25.63 3.30 -19.75
N THR A 178 -26.63 2.76 -19.07
CA THR A 178 -27.19 3.37 -17.85
C THR A 178 -26.76 2.70 -16.55
N GLY A 179 -26.01 1.60 -16.60
CA GLY A 179 -25.57 0.88 -15.40
C GLY A 179 -24.70 -0.33 -15.72
N PHE A 180 -24.12 -0.92 -14.68
CA PHE A 180 -23.30 -2.14 -14.78
C PHE A 180 -24.15 -3.36 -15.17
N ASN A 181 -23.50 -4.40 -15.69
CA ASN A 181 -24.13 -5.69 -15.94
C ASN A 181 -24.20 -6.51 -14.63
N GLU A 182 -25.15 -7.45 -14.54
CA GLU A 182 -25.21 -8.41 -13.43
C GLU A 182 -23.95 -9.29 -13.36
N VAL A 183 -23.40 -9.64 -14.53
CA VAL A 183 -22.07 -10.25 -14.66
C VAL A 183 -21.19 -9.25 -15.40
N GLY A 184 -20.26 -8.65 -14.68
CA GLY A 184 -19.26 -7.73 -15.24
C GLY A 184 -18.09 -8.48 -15.88
N GLU A 185 -17.31 -7.74 -16.68
CA GLU A 185 -16.02 -8.20 -17.20
C GLU A 185 -14.90 -7.67 -16.31
N ASP A 186 -14.03 -8.54 -15.80
CA ASP A 186 -12.83 -8.09 -15.10
C ASP A 186 -11.78 -7.64 -16.12
N THR A 187 -11.63 -6.32 -16.25
CA THR A 187 -10.68 -5.72 -17.20
C THR A 187 -9.21 -6.03 -16.84
N PHE A 188 -8.95 -6.36 -15.58
CA PHE A 188 -7.59 -6.59 -15.05
C PHE A 188 -7.25 -8.06 -14.94
N ALA A 189 -8.16 -8.95 -15.32
CA ALA A 189 -7.94 -10.39 -15.29
C ALA A 189 -6.66 -10.80 -16.03
N GLY A 190 -5.86 -11.67 -15.41
CA GLY A 190 -4.59 -12.15 -15.96
C GLY A 190 -3.40 -11.21 -15.74
N THR A 191 -3.57 -10.16 -14.95
CA THR A 191 -2.47 -9.31 -14.47
C THR A 191 -2.06 -9.68 -13.05
N ASN A 192 -0.80 -9.41 -12.72
CA ASN A 192 -0.19 -9.73 -11.45
C ASN A 192 0.45 -8.48 -10.84
N THR A 193 0.92 -8.62 -9.61
CA THR A 193 1.70 -7.62 -8.88
C THR A 193 2.73 -8.31 -7.99
N LEU A 194 3.73 -7.58 -7.51
CA LEU A 194 4.58 -8.06 -6.42
C LEU A 194 3.96 -7.63 -5.09
N SER A 195 3.53 -8.61 -4.29
CA SER A 195 2.93 -8.33 -2.98
C SER A 195 3.91 -8.58 -1.85
N ILE A 196 3.89 -7.68 -0.87
CA ILE A 196 4.44 -7.86 0.47
C ILE A 196 3.27 -7.91 1.44
N VAL A 197 3.11 -9.02 2.15
CA VAL A 197 1.99 -9.26 3.06
C VAL A 197 2.49 -9.50 4.47
N VAL A 198 1.87 -8.83 5.43
CA VAL A 198 2.09 -9.03 6.86
C VAL A 198 0.74 -9.23 7.54
N GLU A 199 0.56 -10.37 8.19
CA GLU A 199 -0.54 -10.59 9.14
C GLU A 199 0.02 -10.52 10.56
N LEU A 200 -0.61 -9.74 11.43
CA LEU A 200 -0.17 -9.59 12.82
C LEU A 200 -1.34 -9.51 13.80
N PRO A 201 -1.16 -9.97 15.06
CA PRO A 201 -2.13 -9.73 16.12
C PRO A 201 -2.34 -8.24 16.37
N LYS A 202 -3.59 -7.79 16.40
CA LYS A 202 -3.94 -6.39 16.70
C LYS A 202 -3.42 -5.92 18.06
N SER A 203 -3.19 -6.84 19.01
CA SER A 203 -2.58 -6.53 20.30
C SER A 203 -1.15 -5.99 20.21
N MET A 204 -0.44 -6.22 19.11
CA MET A 204 0.88 -5.65 18.86
C MET A 204 0.84 -4.16 18.52
N LEU A 205 -0.33 -3.62 18.14
CA LEU A 205 -0.50 -2.23 17.73
C LEU A 205 -0.89 -1.30 18.89
N GLY A 206 -1.09 -1.84 20.09
CA GLY A 206 -1.55 -1.06 21.23
C GLY A 206 -3.02 -0.68 21.13
N THR A 207 -3.33 0.59 21.42
CA THR A 207 -4.70 1.13 21.36
C THR A 207 -4.73 2.22 20.29
N GLY A 208 -5.67 2.12 19.35
CA GLY A 208 -5.86 3.14 18.32
C GLY A 208 -6.47 4.44 18.87
N ALA A 209 -6.40 5.50 18.07
CA ALA A 209 -6.90 6.82 18.42
C ALA A 209 -8.43 6.86 18.32
N ILE A 210 -9.07 7.52 19.29
CA ILE A 210 -10.51 7.82 19.25
C ILE A 210 -10.74 9.24 18.73
N GLY A 211 -11.95 9.54 18.27
CA GLY A 211 -12.33 10.86 17.77
C GLY A 211 -11.87 11.16 16.34
N ILE A 212 -11.18 10.23 15.68
CA ILE A 212 -10.72 10.37 14.28
C ILE A 212 -11.89 10.25 13.30
N ASN A 213 -12.75 9.25 13.49
CA ASN A 213 -13.94 9.09 12.65
C ASN A 213 -15.13 9.84 13.25
N PRO A 214 -15.62 10.94 12.63
CA PRO A 214 -16.75 11.69 13.16
C PRO A 214 -18.06 10.89 13.20
N ASN A 215 -18.18 9.85 12.38
CA ASN A 215 -19.34 8.96 12.34
C ASN A 215 -19.23 7.81 13.36
N ALA A 216 -18.07 7.62 13.98
CA ALA A 216 -17.81 6.59 14.99
C ALA A 216 -16.78 7.09 16.03
N PRO A 217 -17.11 8.14 16.81
CA PRO A 217 -16.12 8.90 17.59
C PRO A 217 -15.48 8.12 18.74
N THR A 218 -16.09 7.01 19.18
CA THR A 218 -15.56 6.16 20.24
C THR A 218 -14.85 4.91 19.72
N THR A 219 -14.86 4.68 18.40
CA THR A 219 -14.19 3.53 17.80
C THR A 219 -12.71 3.84 17.66
N PRO A 220 -11.80 3.06 18.27
CA PRO A 220 -10.37 3.21 18.06
C PRO A 220 -10.00 2.99 16.59
N ILE A 221 -9.22 3.90 16.01
CA ILE A 221 -8.74 3.85 14.63
C ILE A 221 -7.21 3.77 14.65
N TYR A 222 -6.67 2.89 13.81
CA TYR A 222 -5.26 2.91 13.42
C TYR A 222 -5.18 3.57 12.04
N SER A 223 -4.46 4.68 11.94
CA SER A 223 -4.19 5.33 10.65
C SER A 223 -2.95 4.66 10.07
N ILE A 224 -3.06 4.06 8.88
CA ILE A 224 -1.96 3.29 8.28
C ILE A 224 -1.73 3.74 6.84
N TRP A 225 -0.47 3.95 6.49
CA TRP A 225 -0.04 4.21 5.10
C TRP A 225 1.22 3.42 4.78
N VAL A 226 1.55 3.34 3.50
CA VAL A 226 2.75 2.64 3.01
C VAL A 226 3.62 3.58 2.21
N GLU A 227 4.92 3.46 2.38
CA GLU A 227 5.93 4.21 1.63
C GLU A 227 7.01 3.28 1.09
N THR A 228 7.59 3.65 -0.04
CA THR A 228 8.85 3.09 -0.54
C THR A 228 9.96 4.13 -0.40
N LYS A 229 11.04 3.76 0.27
CA LYS A 229 12.23 4.61 0.47
C LYS A 229 13.41 3.95 -0.22
N ARG A 230 14.08 4.68 -1.12
CA ARG A 230 15.30 4.19 -1.79
C ARG A 230 16.54 4.65 -1.02
N LYS A 231 17.49 3.75 -0.85
CA LYS A 231 18.78 4.01 -0.20
C LYS A 231 19.52 5.14 -0.90
N GLN A 232 20.05 6.09 -0.11
CA GLN A 232 20.91 7.19 -0.56
C GLN A 232 22.38 6.90 -0.29
#